data_AF-A0A820BMV6-F1
#
_entry.id   AF-A0A820BMV6-F1
#
_cell.length_a   1.000
_cell.length_b   1.000
_cell.length_c   1.000
_cell.angle_alpha   90.00
_cell.angle_beta   90.00
_cell.angle_gamma   90.00
#
_symmetry.space_group_name_H-M   'P 1'
#
loop_
_entity.id
_entity.type
_entity.pdbx_description
1 polymer ?
#
loop_
_entity_poly.entity_id
_entity_poly.type
_entity_poly.pdbx_seq_one_letter_code
_entity_poly.pdbx_strand_id
1 'polypeptide(L)'
;VFLVTAVPPCTPQSRSSGTLFSVTNPTSSTYPSYTCYAYTWVATGSSATLSFFFRHDPGGWMLDDVKVYRGLTQLITNGGFETGDLTGWTYSGSCNYYTGSAYSGSSYAKSGSYYYYDRCANNGDTISQTFSTVAGDIYVISFWLTNYSCCSATEIANVTIT
;
A
#
# COMPACT_ATOMS: atom_id res chain seq x y z
N VAL A 1 -17.23 -3.95 27.29
CA VAL A 1 -15.79 -4.22 27.07
C VAL A 1 -15.36 -3.37 25.89
N PHE A 2 -14.50 -2.37 26.10
CA PHE A 2 -13.95 -1.60 24.98
C PHE A 2 -13.00 -2.52 24.22
N LEU A 3 -13.25 -2.77 22.94
CA LEU A 3 -12.30 -3.48 22.09
C LEU A 3 -11.05 -2.60 21.97
N VAL A 4 -9.92 -3.09 22.44
CA VAL A 4 -8.63 -2.43 22.23
C VAL A 4 -8.30 -2.55 20.75
N THR A 5 -8.16 -1.42 20.06
CA THR A 5 -7.81 -1.35 18.65
C THR A 5 -6.39 -0.81 18.48
N ALA A 6 -5.71 -1.25 17.43
CA ALA A 6 -4.42 -0.69 17.05
C ALA A 6 -4.56 0.81 16.78
N VAL A 7 -3.62 1.61 17.30
CA VAL A 7 -3.56 3.04 17.04
C VAL A 7 -2.91 3.25 15.67
N PRO A 8 -3.62 3.85 14.69
CA PRO A 8 -3.08 4.12 13.38
C PRO A 8 -2.00 5.22 13.43
N PRO A 9 -1.01 5.19 12.52
CA PRO A 9 0.09 6.15 12.51
C PRO A 9 -0.31 7.57 12.10
N CYS A 10 -1.51 7.76 11.55
CA CYS A 10 -2.11 9.05 11.23
C CYS A 10 -3.64 8.97 11.34
N THR A 11 -4.32 10.13 11.27
CA THR A 11 -5.77 10.22 11.42
C THR A 11 -6.51 9.40 10.36
N PRO A 12 -7.33 8.40 10.75
CA PRO A 12 -8.04 7.57 9.80
C PRO A 12 -9.20 8.26 9.10
N GLN A 13 -9.44 7.86 7.85
CA GLN A 13 -10.68 8.15 7.14
C GLN A 13 -11.59 6.91 7.15
N SER A 14 -12.88 7.07 7.46
CA SER A 14 -13.83 5.95 7.43
C SER A 14 -14.20 5.53 6.00
N ARG A 15 -14.26 4.22 5.76
CA ARG A 15 -14.64 3.57 4.50
C ARG A 15 -15.53 2.36 4.79
N SER A 16 -16.51 2.08 3.95
CA SER A 16 -17.38 0.90 4.07
C SER A 16 -17.09 -0.17 3.01
N SER A 17 -16.49 0.20 1.88
CA SER A 17 -15.93 -0.68 0.84
C SER A 17 -15.28 0.18 -0.25
N GLY A 18 -14.49 -0.43 -1.14
CA GLY A 18 -14.05 0.19 -2.38
C GLY A 18 -12.69 0.88 -2.33
N THR A 19 -12.58 2.03 -3.00
CA THR A 19 -11.32 2.77 -3.17
C THR A 19 -10.91 3.50 -1.89
N LEU A 20 -9.72 3.17 -1.37
CA LEU A 20 -9.11 3.82 -0.22
C LEU A 20 -8.40 5.12 -0.65
N PHE A 21 -7.58 5.02 -1.69
CA PHE A 21 -6.79 6.10 -2.25
C PHE A 21 -6.82 6.04 -3.77
N SER A 22 -6.90 7.19 -4.42
CA SER A 22 -6.75 7.31 -5.87
C SER A 22 -6.14 8.67 -6.20
N VAL A 23 -5.09 8.66 -7.00
CA VAL A 23 -4.48 9.85 -7.56
C VAL A 23 -4.11 9.57 -9.01
N THR A 24 -4.25 10.58 -9.85
CA THR A 24 -3.87 10.57 -11.25
C THR A 24 -3.18 11.88 -11.57
N ASN A 25 -2.02 11.80 -12.22
CA ASN A 25 -1.19 12.93 -12.65
C ASN A 25 -0.96 13.96 -11.52
N PRO A 26 -0.41 13.54 -10.36
CA PRO A 26 -0.02 14.48 -9.32
C PRO A 26 0.93 15.55 -9.86
N THR A 27 0.81 16.77 -9.35
CA THR A 27 1.57 17.94 -9.83
C THR A 27 2.82 18.24 -8.99
N SER A 28 3.16 17.37 -8.04
CA SER A 28 4.40 17.44 -7.28
C SER A 28 4.92 16.06 -6.85
N SER A 29 6.24 15.97 -6.69
CA SER A 29 6.93 14.87 -6.00
C SER A 29 6.77 15.05 -4.49
N THR A 30 6.56 13.96 -3.75
CA THR A 30 6.54 13.99 -2.28
C THR A 30 7.84 13.47 -1.68
N TYR A 31 8.67 12.77 -2.45
CA TYR A 31 10.01 12.33 -2.00
C TYR A 31 10.90 13.53 -1.65
N PRO A 32 11.73 13.48 -0.59
CA PRO A 32 12.05 12.33 0.28
C PRO A 32 11.04 12.01 1.38
N SER A 33 9.92 12.74 1.47
CA SER A 33 8.92 12.53 2.51
C SER A 33 7.88 11.50 2.10
N TYR A 34 7.56 10.59 3.02
CA TYR A 34 6.40 9.72 2.88
C TYR A 34 5.16 10.36 3.47
N THR A 35 4.03 10.15 2.80
CA THR A 35 2.71 10.53 3.31
C THR A 35 2.04 9.31 3.93
N CYS A 36 1.55 9.46 5.15
CA CYS A 36 0.77 8.43 5.81
C CYS A 36 -0.69 8.48 5.35
N TYR A 37 -1.23 7.31 5.01
CA TYR A 37 -2.65 7.11 4.76
C TYR A 37 -3.19 6.09 5.76
N ALA A 38 -4.32 6.39 6.38
CA ALA A 38 -4.98 5.50 7.32
C ALA A 38 -6.49 5.48 7.12
N TYR A 39 -7.10 4.33 7.34
CA TYR A 39 -8.54 4.10 7.15
C TYR A 39 -9.10 3.20 8.24
N THR A 40 -10.34 3.48 8.64
CA THR A 40 -11.19 2.49 9.31
C THR A 40 -12.12 1.88 8.28
N TRP A 41 -12.13 0.55 8.19
CA TRP A 41 -12.91 -0.19 7.21
C TRP A 41 -13.78 -1.25 7.87
N VAL A 42 -15.06 -1.33 7.50
CA VAL A 42 -15.97 -2.39 7.99
C VAL A 42 -16.03 -3.50 6.96
N ALA A 43 -15.67 -4.72 7.35
CA ALA A 43 -15.71 -5.86 6.44
C ALA A 43 -17.15 -6.25 6.08
N THR A 44 -17.38 -6.61 4.82
CA THR A 44 -18.69 -7.06 4.32
C THR A 44 -18.74 -8.57 4.04
N GLY A 45 -17.59 -9.24 4.00
CA GLY A 45 -17.44 -10.67 3.73
C GLY A 45 -16.53 -11.38 4.74
N SER A 46 -16.18 -12.63 4.43
CA SER A 46 -15.25 -13.47 5.21
C SER A 46 -13.80 -13.38 4.73
N SER A 47 -13.55 -12.64 3.66
CA SER A 47 -12.24 -12.39 3.08
C SER A 47 -12.21 -10.99 2.49
N ALA A 48 -11.03 -10.40 2.39
CA ALA A 48 -10.80 -9.14 1.69
C ALA A 48 -9.45 -9.16 0.99
N THR A 49 -9.34 -8.43 -0.11
CA THR A 49 -8.09 -8.22 -0.84
C THR A 49 -7.74 -6.74 -0.83
N LEU A 50 -6.59 -6.39 -0.24
CA LEU A 50 -5.99 -5.07 -0.34
C LEU A 50 -5.07 -5.05 -1.56
N SER A 51 -5.33 -4.15 -2.51
CA SER A 51 -4.58 -4.05 -3.76
C SER A 51 -3.98 -2.66 -3.94
N PHE A 52 -2.73 -2.61 -4.40
CA PHE A 52 -2.01 -1.40 -4.77
C PHE A 52 -1.68 -1.48 -6.25
N PHE A 53 -2.36 -0.66 -7.05
CA PHE A 53 -2.05 -0.49 -8.46
C PHE A 53 -1.24 0.80 -8.63
N PHE A 54 -0.11 0.69 -9.32
CA PHE A 54 0.76 1.82 -9.60
C PHE A 54 1.11 1.88 -11.08
N ARG A 55 1.28 3.10 -11.57
CA ARG A 55 1.85 3.41 -12.87
C ARG A 55 2.65 4.70 -12.74
N HIS A 56 3.82 4.75 -13.35
CA HIS A 56 4.67 5.93 -13.32
C HIS A 56 5.61 6.03 -14.53
N ASP A 57 5.71 7.22 -15.15
CA ASP A 57 6.61 7.52 -16.27
C ASP A 57 7.34 8.86 -15.98
N PRO A 58 8.68 9.00 -15.83
CA PRO A 58 9.76 8.00 -15.71
C PRO A 58 10.18 7.69 -14.24
N GLY A 59 9.52 8.29 -13.26
CA GLY A 59 9.81 8.15 -11.82
C GLY A 59 9.31 6.84 -11.20
N GLY A 60 8.72 6.93 -10.01
CA GLY A 60 8.05 5.78 -9.41
C GLY A 60 7.36 6.04 -8.08
N TRP A 61 6.51 5.09 -7.67
CA TRP A 61 5.84 5.09 -6.38
C TRP A 61 6.61 4.23 -5.39
N MET A 62 6.93 4.78 -4.23
CA MET A 62 7.55 4.00 -3.15
C MET A 62 6.52 3.77 -2.05
N LEU A 63 6.27 2.51 -1.74
CA LEU A 63 5.31 2.04 -0.75
C LEU A 63 6.04 1.30 0.37
N ASP A 64 5.62 1.54 1.60
CA ASP A 64 6.20 0.88 2.76
C ASP A 64 5.22 0.88 3.97
N ASP A 65 5.55 0.11 5.01
CA ASP A 65 4.86 0.05 6.29
C ASP A 65 3.34 -0.25 6.15
N VAL A 66 2.96 -1.16 5.25
CA VAL A 66 1.57 -1.56 5.02
C VAL A 66 1.06 -2.41 6.18
N LYS A 67 -0.07 -2.02 6.76
CA LYS A 67 -0.66 -2.64 7.95
C LYS A 67 -2.17 -2.76 7.81
N VAL A 68 -2.71 -3.90 8.22
CA VAL A 68 -4.14 -4.10 8.44
C VAL A 68 -4.32 -4.76 9.80
N TYR A 69 -5.00 -4.08 10.72
CA TYR A 69 -5.29 -4.62 12.05
C TYR A 69 -6.76 -4.94 12.22
N ARG A 70 -7.05 -6.09 12.81
CA ARG A 70 -8.33 -6.40 13.47
C ARG A 70 -8.08 -6.43 14.98
N GLY A 71 -8.57 -5.43 15.71
CA GLY A 71 -8.15 -5.22 17.10
C GLY A 71 -6.64 -4.94 17.14
N LEU A 72 -5.87 -5.84 17.76
CA LEU A 72 -4.40 -5.79 17.83
C LEU A 72 -3.69 -6.78 16.90
N THR A 73 -4.43 -7.61 16.16
CA THR A 73 -3.83 -8.62 15.28
C THR A 73 -3.50 -8.03 13.92
N GLN A 74 -2.22 -8.05 13.53
CA GLN A 74 -1.75 -7.69 12.19
C GLN A 74 -2.10 -8.82 11.20
N LEU A 75 -2.67 -8.45 10.05
CA LEU A 75 -3.12 -9.39 9.02
C LEU A 75 -2.25 -9.39 7.75
N ILE A 76 -1.46 -8.33 7.54
CA ILE A 76 -0.52 -8.25 6.43
C ILE A 76 0.78 -8.95 6.79
N THR A 77 1.23 -9.85 5.92
CA THR A 77 2.56 -10.45 5.99
C THR A 77 3.54 -9.57 5.22
N ASN A 78 4.74 -9.34 5.76
CA ASN A 78 5.81 -8.60 5.08
C ASN A 78 5.36 -7.22 4.54
N GLY A 79 4.59 -6.47 5.34
CA GLY A 79 4.06 -5.16 4.93
C GLY A 79 5.11 -4.06 4.81
N GLY A 80 6.28 -4.24 5.41
CA GLY A 80 7.46 -3.38 5.26
C GLY A 80 8.52 -3.94 4.32
N PHE A 81 8.25 -5.06 3.61
CA PHE A 81 9.14 -5.63 2.60
C PHE A 81 10.53 -6.08 3.08
N GLU A 82 10.75 -6.16 4.40
CA GLU A 82 12.05 -6.47 5.04
C GLU A 82 12.59 -7.89 4.77
N THR A 83 11.83 -8.76 4.12
CA THR A 83 12.34 -10.03 3.60
C THR A 83 13.23 -9.86 2.37
N GLY A 84 13.25 -8.67 1.76
CA GLY A 84 13.97 -8.38 0.52
C GLY A 84 13.24 -8.81 -0.75
N ASP A 85 12.01 -9.31 -0.62
CA ASP A 85 11.18 -9.79 -1.72
C ASP A 85 9.70 -9.49 -1.48
N LEU A 86 8.85 -9.92 -2.42
CA LEU A 86 7.40 -9.84 -2.32
C LEU A 86 6.78 -11.03 -1.55
N THR A 87 7.47 -11.64 -0.58
CA THR A 87 6.90 -12.71 0.24
C THR A 87 5.56 -12.28 0.84
N GLY A 88 4.53 -13.11 0.65
CA GLY A 88 3.15 -12.83 1.08
C GLY A 88 2.33 -12.00 0.08
N TRP A 89 2.96 -11.26 -0.84
CA TRP A 89 2.29 -10.44 -1.85
C TRP A 89 2.12 -11.20 -3.17
N THR A 90 0.96 -11.04 -3.80
CA THR A 90 0.72 -11.48 -5.17
C THR A 90 1.02 -10.32 -6.11
N TYR A 91 1.91 -10.55 -7.08
CA TYR A 91 2.19 -9.61 -8.15
C TYR A 91 1.35 -9.95 -9.39
N SER A 92 0.76 -8.94 -10.03
CA SER A 92 0.09 -9.06 -11.33
C SER A 92 0.36 -7.85 -12.21
N GLY A 93 0.79 -8.07 -13.45
CA GLY A 93 1.12 -7.01 -14.40
C GLY A 93 2.17 -7.48 -15.40
N SER A 94 2.47 -6.63 -16.38
CA SER A 94 3.46 -6.91 -17.43
C SER A 94 4.74 -6.07 -17.27
N CYS A 95 4.96 -5.51 -16.07
CA CYS A 95 6.15 -4.72 -15.84
C CYS A 95 7.38 -5.58 -15.62
N ASN A 96 8.28 -5.59 -16.59
CA ASN A 96 9.44 -6.47 -16.57
C ASN A 96 10.58 -6.01 -15.65
N TYR A 97 10.47 -4.85 -14.98
CA TYR A 97 11.66 -4.24 -14.40
C TYR A 97 12.23 -5.03 -13.22
N TYR A 98 11.43 -5.54 -12.26
CA TYR A 98 11.92 -6.36 -11.15
C TYR A 98 10.78 -7.17 -10.50
N THR A 99 10.09 -8.00 -11.29
CA THR A 99 8.96 -8.80 -10.78
C THR A 99 9.38 -9.62 -9.56
N GLY A 100 8.64 -9.48 -8.45
CA GLY A 100 8.86 -10.27 -7.23
C GLY A 100 9.90 -9.75 -6.24
N SER A 101 10.58 -8.61 -6.49
CA SER A 101 11.63 -8.09 -5.60
C SER A 101 11.22 -6.83 -4.83
N ALA A 102 11.74 -6.67 -3.62
CA ALA A 102 11.75 -5.40 -2.90
C ALA A 102 13.07 -4.65 -3.16
N TYR A 103 13.08 -3.33 -2.97
CA TYR A 103 14.29 -2.52 -3.11
C TYR A 103 14.97 -2.34 -1.77
N SER A 104 16.30 -2.34 -1.75
CA SER A 104 17.10 -2.06 -0.55
C SER A 104 17.63 -0.63 -0.56
N GLY A 105 17.59 0.02 0.60
CA GLY A 105 18.14 1.36 0.80
C GLY A 105 17.53 2.05 2.01
N SER A 106 18.21 2.03 3.15
CA SER A 106 17.70 2.61 4.41
C SER A 106 17.46 4.13 4.36
N SER A 107 18.10 4.86 3.44
CA SER A 107 17.84 6.28 3.19
C SER A 107 16.59 6.53 2.32
N TYR A 108 16.03 5.47 1.76
CA TYR A 108 14.87 5.51 0.87
C TYR A 108 13.65 4.83 1.49
N ALA A 109 13.86 3.77 2.27
CA ALA A 109 12.81 3.09 3.01
C ALA A 109 12.20 4.03 4.06
N LYS A 110 10.89 3.88 4.31
CA LYS A 110 10.19 4.64 5.35
C LYS A 110 10.52 4.08 6.74
N SER A 111 10.75 2.77 6.83
CA SER A 111 11.37 2.13 8.00
C SER A 111 12.26 0.97 7.56
N GLY A 112 13.12 0.47 8.44
CA GLY A 112 13.98 -0.67 8.11
C GLY A 112 14.96 -0.40 6.97
N SER A 113 15.14 -1.39 6.08
CA SER A 113 16.09 -1.34 4.96
C SER A 113 15.45 -1.60 3.62
N TYR A 114 14.20 -2.04 3.56
CA TYR A 114 13.53 -2.42 2.32
C TYR A 114 12.21 -1.68 2.13
N TYR A 115 11.80 -1.58 0.87
CA TYR A 115 10.53 -0.94 0.48
C TYR A 115 10.12 -1.46 -0.89
N TYR A 116 8.83 -1.31 -1.22
CA TYR A 116 8.36 -1.57 -2.58
C TYR A 116 8.56 -0.30 -3.42
N TYR A 117 9.18 -0.45 -4.60
CA TYR A 117 9.38 0.65 -5.53
C TYR A 117 8.85 0.29 -6.91
N ASP A 118 7.73 0.92 -7.25
CA ASP A 118 7.08 0.75 -8.52
C ASP A 118 7.59 1.80 -9.52
N ARG A 119 8.24 1.34 -10.57
CA ARG A 119 8.75 2.20 -11.65
C ARG A 119 8.04 1.92 -12.97
N CYS A 120 6.81 1.40 -12.89
CA CYS A 120 6.22 0.80 -14.06
C CYS A 120 5.76 1.83 -15.09
N ALA A 121 6.42 1.79 -16.24
CA ALA A 121 6.18 2.68 -17.37
C ALA A 121 5.19 2.08 -18.39
N ASN A 122 4.43 2.94 -19.08
CA ASN A 122 3.42 2.63 -20.10
C ASN A 122 2.18 1.87 -19.61
N ASN A 123 2.37 0.77 -18.90
CA ASN A 123 1.33 0.01 -18.22
C ASN A 123 1.53 0.16 -16.71
N GLY A 124 0.47 -0.06 -15.93
CA GLY A 124 0.63 -0.23 -14.48
C GLY A 124 0.62 -1.71 -14.12
N ASP A 125 1.05 -2.01 -12.91
CA ASP A 125 1.01 -3.32 -12.29
C ASP A 125 0.44 -3.22 -10.88
N THR A 126 0.28 -4.37 -10.24
CA THR A 126 -0.41 -4.49 -8.95
C THR A 126 0.32 -5.45 -8.05
N ILE A 127 0.45 -5.06 -6.79
CA ILE A 127 0.68 -5.99 -5.69
C ILE A 127 -0.55 -6.06 -4.79
N SER A 128 -0.89 -7.25 -4.33
CA SER A 128 -2.06 -7.47 -3.47
C SER A 128 -1.83 -8.53 -2.41
N GLN A 129 -2.58 -8.41 -1.31
CA GLN A 129 -2.67 -9.44 -0.27
C GLN A 129 -4.13 -9.70 0.08
N THR A 130 -4.50 -10.98 0.08
CA THR A 130 -5.81 -11.46 0.53
C THR A 130 -5.69 -12.00 1.95
N PHE A 131 -6.60 -11.59 2.83
CA PHE A 131 -6.64 -12.02 4.22
C PHE A 131 -8.08 -12.30 4.66
N SER A 132 -8.23 -13.19 5.64
CA SER A 132 -9.54 -13.52 6.21
C SER A 132 -10.10 -12.36 7.04
N THR A 133 -11.40 -12.16 6.94
CA THR A 133 -12.14 -11.13 7.65
C THR A 133 -13.41 -11.71 8.28
N VAL A 134 -14.10 -10.90 9.08
CA VAL A 134 -15.38 -11.20 9.71
C VAL A 134 -16.31 -10.06 9.38
N ALA A 135 -17.39 -10.36 8.66
CA ALA A 135 -18.36 -9.34 8.25
C ALA A 135 -18.92 -8.60 9.48
N GLY A 136 -18.99 -7.27 9.39
CA GLY A 136 -19.41 -6.38 10.47
C GLY A 136 -18.28 -5.88 11.37
N ASP A 137 -17.09 -6.50 11.35
CA ASP A 137 -15.96 -6.04 12.15
C ASP A 137 -15.24 -4.85 11.52
N ILE A 138 -14.64 -4.03 12.39
CA ILE A 138 -13.83 -2.87 12.01
C ILE A 138 -12.36 -3.26 11.92
N TYR A 139 -11.71 -2.82 10.84
CA TYR A 139 -10.30 -2.98 10.55
C TYR A 139 -9.64 -1.62 10.45
N VAL A 140 -8.39 -1.51 10.91
CA VAL A 140 -7.57 -0.32 10.78
C VAL A 140 -6.51 -0.59 9.73
N ILE A 141 -6.57 0.11 8.60
CA ILE A 141 -5.66 -0.02 7.47
C ILE A 141 -4.72 1.19 7.48
N SER A 142 -3.43 0.99 7.28
CA SER A 142 -2.50 2.09 7.05
C SER A 142 -1.35 1.71 6.11
N PHE A 143 -0.81 2.67 5.40
CA PHE A 143 0.40 2.53 4.59
C PHE A 143 1.07 3.89 4.42
N TRP A 144 2.34 3.85 4.01
CA TRP A 144 3.11 5.04 3.67
C TRP A 144 3.45 5.02 2.20
N LEU A 145 3.14 6.11 1.50
CA LEU A 145 3.36 6.23 0.06
C LEU A 145 4.10 7.53 -0.25
N THR A 146 5.04 7.48 -1.18
CA THR A 146 5.67 8.67 -1.75
C THR A 146 5.79 8.57 -3.26
N ASN A 147 5.65 9.71 -3.94
CA ASN A 147 5.95 9.85 -5.36
C ASN A 147 7.41 10.28 -5.49
N TYR A 148 8.24 9.41 -6.08
CA TYR A 148 9.63 9.68 -6.42
C TYR A 148 9.73 10.23 -7.84
N SER A 149 10.04 11.53 -7.93
CA SER A 149 10.17 12.31 -9.16
C SER A 149 8.89 12.36 -9.98
N CYS A 150 8.34 13.56 -10.14
CA CYS A 150 7.13 13.80 -10.90
C CYS A 150 7.48 14.59 -12.20
N CYS A 151 6.58 15.00 -13.09
CA CYS A 151 5.13 14.94 -13.08
C CYS A 151 4.70 14.77 -14.56
N SER A 152 4.68 13.55 -15.09
CA SER A 152 4.18 13.31 -16.44
C SER A 152 2.67 13.01 -16.44
N ALA A 153 2.05 13.10 -17.61
CA ALA A 153 0.59 12.97 -17.77
C ALA A 153 0.04 11.52 -17.64
N THR A 154 0.77 10.61 -17.00
CA THR A 154 0.40 9.18 -16.91
C THR A 154 0.67 8.51 -15.56
N GLU A 155 0.90 9.29 -14.51
CA GLU A 155 1.20 8.79 -13.15
C GLU A 155 -0.09 8.43 -12.40
N ILE A 156 -0.22 7.19 -11.92
CA ILE A 156 -1.42 6.69 -11.25
C ILE A 156 -1.02 5.92 -9.99
N ALA A 157 -1.72 6.16 -8.90
CA ALA A 157 -1.71 5.27 -7.73
C ALA A 157 -3.15 5.05 -7.26
N ASN A 158 -3.57 3.79 -7.27
CA ASN A 158 -4.91 3.36 -6.85
C ASN A 158 -4.78 2.27 -5.78
N VAL A 159 -5.42 2.49 -4.63
CA VAL A 159 -5.46 1.52 -3.53
C VAL A 159 -6.91 1.16 -3.27
N THR A 160 -7.22 -0.12 -3.35
CA THR A 160 -8.58 -0.64 -3.19
C THR A 160 -8.64 -1.75 -2.14
N ILE A 161 -9.80 -1.89 -1.52
CA ILE A 161 -10.15 -3.05 -0.70
C ILE A 161 -11.49 -3.62 -1.17
N THR A 162 -11.49 -4.92 -1.49
CA THR A 162 -12.65 -5.65 -2.04
C THR A 162 -12.83 -6.98 -1.34
#